data_AF-A0A080WJY0-F1
#
_entry.id   AF-A0A080WJY0-F1
#
_cell.length_a   1.000
_cell.length_b   1.000
_cell.length_c   1.000
_cell.angle_alpha   90.00
_cell.angle_beta   90.00
_cell.angle_gamma   90.00
#
_symmetry.space_group_name_H-M   'P 1'
#
loop_
_entity.id
_entity.type
_entity.pdbx_description
1 polymer ?
#
loop_
_entity_poly.entity_id
_entity_poly.type
_entity_poly.pdbx_seq_one_letter_code
_entity_poly.pdbx_strand_id
1 'polypeptide(L)'
;MAKKYLGGSGDKLTIWISIAASTVLIFYGYDQGVFGNVLIGEDFLQTMGYPSTNLQGTMTSVYNIGCFVGAMSTVWTGDYFGRPRQIIVGSTIIAIGGIIQASAYGVPQMMVGRVVAGLGTGMNTSTAGVWQSETSKMSSRGKLVIIQMVFFTLCIYAMCPFLPDSPRLLIRKGEYSEALEVLAALEGNGATSNSHSVKTQFNVIKDVLDRENLNSYTWFKLLMGKGESSRFPSVYT
;
A
#
# COMPACT_ATOMS: atom_id res chain seq x y z
N MET A 1 -22.65 29.69 24.32
CA MET A 1 -22.33 28.25 24.17
C MET A 1 -21.42 28.07 22.97
N ALA A 2 -20.35 27.29 23.04
CA ALA A 2 -19.49 27.03 21.88
C ALA A 2 -20.25 26.24 20.81
N LYS A 3 -20.01 26.56 19.52
CA LYS A 3 -20.61 25.85 18.39
C LYS A 3 -20.19 24.39 18.40
N LYS A 4 -21.15 23.47 18.29
CA LYS A 4 -20.89 22.03 18.17
C LYS A 4 -20.58 21.70 16.71
N TYR A 5 -19.52 20.93 16.49
CA TYR A 5 -19.12 20.43 15.17
C TYR A 5 -19.30 18.90 15.18
N LEU A 6 -20.03 18.35 14.20
CA LEU A 6 -20.42 16.93 14.17
C LEU A 6 -21.07 16.43 15.47
N GLY A 7 -21.90 17.28 16.11
CA GLY A 7 -22.55 16.96 17.39
C GLY A 7 -21.62 16.95 18.61
N GLY A 8 -20.31 17.18 18.44
CA GLY A 8 -19.31 17.21 19.52
C GLY A 8 -18.72 18.60 19.78
N SER A 9 -18.21 18.79 21.00
CA SER A 9 -17.41 19.95 21.42
C SER A 9 -16.33 19.49 22.41
N GLY A 10 -15.17 20.13 22.42
CA GLY A 10 -14.05 19.72 23.28
C GLY A 10 -13.42 18.40 22.81
N ASP A 11 -13.23 17.44 23.73
CA ASP A 11 -12.48 16.20 23.45
C ASP A 11 -13.11 15.33 22.35
N LYS A 12 -14.45 15.31 22.26
CA LYS A 12 -15.17 14.61 21.17
C LYS A 12 -14.81 15.15 19.78
N LEU A 13 -14.57 16.46 19.67
CA LEU A 13 -14.17 17.08 18.40
C LEU A 13 -12.71 16.76 18.06
N THR A 14 -11.83 16.74 19.06
CA THR A 14 -10.43 16.32 18.88
C THR A 14 -10.31 14.87 18.40
N ILE A 15 -11.19 13.98 18.88
CA ILE A 15 -11.28 12.60 18.37
C ILE A 15 -11.66 12.59 16.89
N TRP A 16 -12.71 13.31 16.49
CA TRP A 16 -13.12 13.38 15.07
C TRP A 16 -12.02 13.89 14.14
N ILE A 17 -11.30 14.93 14.57
CA ILE A 17 -10.18 15.50 13.79
C ILE A 17 -9.05 14.47 13.66
N SER A 18 -8.78 13.71 14.73
CA SER A 18 -7.70 12.72 14.74
C SER A 18 -8.04 11.47 13.93
N ILE A 19 -9.32 11.09 13.88
CA ILE A 19 -9.81 10.06 12.96
C ILE A 19 -9.56 10.52 11.51
N ALA A 20 -9.99 11.74 11.16
CA ALA A 20 -9.83 12.28 9.81
C ALA A 20 -8.35 12.37 9.38
N ALA A 21 -7.48 12.89 10.26
CA ALA A 21 -6.04 12.96 10.00
C ALA A 21 -5.41 11.58 9.80
N SER A 22 -5.94 10.54 10.45
CA SER A 22 -5.39 9.19 10.34
C SER A 22 -5.89 8.40 9.17
N THR A 23 -7.12 8.66 8.74
CA THR A 23 -7.60 8.18 7.46
C THR A 23 -6.64 8.60 6.34
N VAL A 24 -6.18 9.86 6.34
CA VAL A 24 -5.18 10.35 5.37
C VAL A 24 -3.88 9.53 5.43
N LEU A 25 -3.34 9.28 6.63
CA LEU A 25 -2.09 8.52 6.80
C LEU A 25 -2.23 7.04 6.38
N ILE A 26 -3.38 6.43 6.65
CA ILE A 26 -3.66 5.04 6.25
C ILE A 26 -3.74 4.93 4.73
N PHE A 27 -4.47 5.83 4.07
CA PHE A 27 -4.58 5.83 2.61
C PHE A 27 -3.22 6.02 1.93
N TYR A 28 -2.37 6.89 2.49
CA TYR A 28 -1.00 7.04 2.02
C TYR A 28 -0.20 5.72 2.11
N GLY A 29 -0.24 5.04 3.27
CA GLY A 29 0.44 3.76 3.44
C GLY A 29 -0.11 2.67 2.50
N TYR A 30 -1.43 2.65 2.28
CA TYR A 30 -2.08 1.72 1.37
C TYR A 30 -1.63 1.89 -0.09
N ASP A 31 -1.61 3.13 -0.61
CA ASP A 31 -1.18 3.42 -1.99
C ASP A 31 0.27 2.98 -2.27
N GLN A 32 1.17 3.16 -1.28
CA GLN A 32 2.56 2.71 -1.37
C GLN A 32 2.68 1.17 -1.32
N GLY A 33 1.97 0.53 -0.38
CA GLY A 33 2.02 -0.92 -0.21
C GLY A 33 1.44 -1.67 -1.42
N VAL A 34 0.29 -1.22 -1.93
CA VAL A 34 -0.36 -1.85 -3.09
C VAL A 34 0.50 -1.73 -4.33
N PHE A 35 1.07 -0.56 -4.61
CA PHE A 35 1.88 -0.40 -5.82
C PHE A 35 3.14 -1.26 -5.81
N GLY A 36 3.76 -1.45 -4.64
CA GLY A 36 4.91 -2.37 -4.51
C GLY A 36 4.56 -3.78 -4.98
N ASN A 37 3.35 -4.26 -4.69
CA ASN A 37 2.86 -5.56 -5.15
C ASN A 37 2.45 -5.54 -6.63
N VAL A 38 1.92 -4.43 -7.15
CA VAL A 38 1.51 -4.31 -8.55
C VAL A 38 2.71 -4.36 -9.50
N LEU A 39 3.87 -3.80 -9.12
CA LEU A 39 5.08 -3.78 -9.95
C LEU A 39 5.60 -5.18 -10.34
N ILE A 40 5.35 -6.17 -9.49
CA ILE A 40 5.76 -7.57 -9.72
C ILE A 40 4.71 -8.40 -10.44
N GLY A 41 3.51 -7.86 -10.68
CA GLY A 41 2.42 -8.58 -11.36
C GLY A 41 2.69 -8.78 -12.84
N GLU A 42 2.45 -9.98 -13.35
CA GLU A 42 2.68 -10.31 -14.78
C GLU A 42 1.83 -9.43 -15.71
N ASP A 43 0.57 -9.17 -15.35
CA ASP A 43 -0.35 -8.29 -16.11
C ASP A 43 0.19 -6.86 -16.22
N PHE A 44 0.79 -6.36 -15.13
CA PHE A 44 1.39 -5.04 -15.10
C PHE A 44 2.65 -4.99 -15.97
N LEU A 45 3.51 -5.99 -15.86
CA LEU A 45 4.73 -6.09 -16.68
C LEU A 45 4.39 -6.18 -18.17
N GLN A 46 3.36 -6.95 -18.54
CA GLN A 46 2.90 -7.04 -19.91
C GLN A 46 2.37 -5.70 -20.43
N THR A 47 1.54 -5.01 -19.65
CA THR A 47 0.98 -3.69 -20.01
C THR A 47 2.07 -2.62 -20.13
N MET A 48 3.12 -2.71 -19.32
CA MET A 48 4.22 -1.73 -19.28
C MET A 48 5.39 -2.05 -20.21
N GLY A 49 5.34 -3.18 -20.93
CA GLY A 49 6.39 -3.60 -21.87
C GLY A 49 7.65 -4.13 -21.20
N TYR A 50 7.51 -4.89 -20.10
CA TYR A 50 8.60 -5.45 -19.29
C TYR A 50 9.65 -4.39 -18.87
N PRO A 51 9.25 -3.40 -18.06
CA PRO A 51 10.16 -2.36 -17.60
C PRO A 51 11.31 -2.96 -16.80
N SER A 52 12.53 -2.49 -17.06
CA SER A 52 13.71 -2.91 -16.28
C SER A 52 13.57 -2.57 -14.80
N THR A 53 14.30 -3.27 -13.93
CA THR A 53 14.29 -3.03 -12.47
C THR A 53 14.58 -1.56 -12.12
N ASN A 54 15.48 -0.92 -12.88
CA ASN A 54 15.79 0.50 -12.71
C ASN A 54 14.59 1.41 -13.03
N LEU A 55 13.82 1.07 -14.07
CA LEU A 55 12.65 1.83 -14.48
C LEU A 55 11.51 1.66 -13.46
N GLN A 56 11.27 0.44 -12.96
CA GLN A 56 10.30 0.19 -11.89
C GLN A 56 10.65 0.95 -10.59
N GLY A 57 11.94 0.97 -10.22
CA GLY A 57 12.42 1.78 -9.09
C GLY A 57 12.21 3.28 -9.31
N THR A 58 12.42 3.75 -10.54
CA THR A 58 12.19 5.15 -10.92
C THR A 58 10.70 5.51 -10.87
N MET A 59 9.82 4.63 -11.35
CA MET A 59 8.36 4.80 -11.29
C MET A 59 7.84 4.89 -9.85
N THR A 60 8.48 4.18 -8.91
CA THR A 60 8.15 4.28 -7.49
C THR A 60 8.68 5.59 -6.90
N SER A 61 9.92 5.95 -7.22
CA SER A 61 10.60 7.11 -6.63
C SER A 61 10.03 8.45 -7.09
N VAL A 62 9.51 8.54 -8.32
CA VAL A 62 8.94 9.77 -8.87
C VAL A 62 7.72 10.27 -8.08
N TYR A 63 7.01 9.35 -7.40
CA TYR A 63 5.93 9.70 -6.47
C TYR A 63 6.42 10.60 -5.33
N ASN A 64 7.59 10.29 -4.77
CA ASN A 64 8.18 11.07 -3.66
C ASN A 64 8.57 12.48 -4.10
N ILE A 65 8.96 12.65 -5.37
CA ILE A 65 9.21 13.98 -5.95
C ILE A 65 7.89 14.78 -5.97
N GLY A 66 6.79 14.15 -6.42
CA GLY A 66 5.45 14.72 -6.34
C GLY A 66 5.08 15.12 -4.90
N CYS A 67 5.30 14.23 -3.93
CA CYS A 67 5.06 14.50 -2.51
C CYS A 67 5.86 15.69 -2.00
N PHE A 68 7.14 15.80 -2.36
CA PHE A 68 7.98 16.91 -1.95
C PHE A 68 7.44 18.25 -2.46
N VAL A 69 7.10 18.32 -3.75
CA VAL A 69 6.51 19.52 -4.36
C VAL A 69 5.14 19.84 -3.74
N GLY A 70 4.33 18.81 -3.50
CA GLY A 70 3.02 18.93 -2.85
C GLY A 70 3.13 19.50 -1.44
N ALA A 71 4.06 18.98 -0.65
CA ALA A 71 4.36 19.48 0.68
C ALA A 71 4.82 20.95 0.65
N MET A 72 5.73 21.32 -0.26
CA MET A 72 6.16 22.72 -0.40
C MET A 72 5.01 23.65 -0.77
N SER A 73 4.10 23.22 -1.65
CA SER A 73 2.93 24.03 -2.04
C SER A 73 2.02 24.38 -0.85
N THR A 74 2.05 23.60 0.23
CA THR A 74 1.27 23.87 1.45
C THR A 74 1.73 25.09 2.22
N VAL A 75 2.98 25.54 2.04
CA VAL A 75 3.50 26.75 2.68
C VAL A 75 2.72 27.98 2.24
N TRP A 76 2.34 28.04 0.96
CA TRP A 76 1.58 29.16 0.40
C TRP A 76 0.07 28.95 0.47
N THR A 77 -0.39 27.73 0.22
CA THR A 77 -1.83 27.42 0.16
C THR A 77 -2.45 27.20 1.54
N GLY A 78 -1.63 26.91 2.55
CA GLY A 78 -2.04 26.54 3.90
C GLY A 78 -2.89 27.59 4.59
N ASP A 79 -2.43 28.83 4.56
CA ASP A 79 -3.07 29.93 5.29
C ASP A 79 -4.25 30.52 4.53
N TYR A 80 -4.32 30.29 3.21
CA TYR A 80 -5.40 30.79 2.37
C TYR A 80 -6.68 29.93 2.43
N PHE A 81 -6.56 28.60 2.30
CA PHE A 81 -7.72 27.71 2.24
C PHE A 81 -8.21 27.23 3.62
N GLY A 82 -7.31 27.23 4.60
CA GLY A 82 -7.51 26.55 5.88
C GLY A 82 -7.41 25.02 5.75
N ARG A 83 -7.12 24.36 6.88
CA ARG A 83 -6.71 22.94 6.91
C ARG A 83 -7.71 21.94 6.31
N PRO A 84 -8.99 21.86 6.74
CA PRO A 84 -9.90 20.84 6.23
C PRO A 84 -10.23 21.01 4.74
N ARG A 85 -10.26 22.24 4.22
CA ARG A 85 -10.50 22.48 2.79
C ARG A 85 -9.28 22.10 1.95
N GLN A 86 -8.08 22.36 2.46
CA GLN A 86 -6.86 21.92 1.81
C GLN A 86 -6.74 20.40 1.74
N ILE A 87 -7.19 19.67 2.77
CA ILE A 87 -7.27 18.19 2.72
C ILE A 87 -8.24 17.72 1.62
N ILE A 88 -9.35 18.42 1.41
CA ILE A 88 -10.28 18.09 0.31
C ILE A 88 -9.61 18.33 -1.05
N VAL A 89 -8.92 19.46 -1.23
CA VAL A 89 -8.19 19.78 -2.47
C VAL A 89 -7.05 18.77 -2.74
N GLY A 90 -6.27 18.40 -1.73
CA GLY A 90 -5.25 17.37 -1.91
C GLY A 90 -5.88 16.02 -2.26
N SER A 91 -7.01 15.65 -1.64
CA SER A 91 -7.73 14.41 -1.94
C SER A 91 -8.31 14.38 -3.36
N THR A 92 -8.77 15.51 -3.91
CA THR A 92 -9.22 15.57 -5.31
C THR A 92 -8.06 15.40 -6.28
N ILE A 93 -6.89 15.98 -5.98
CA ILE A 93 -5.66 15.80 -6.77
C ILE A 93 -5.21 14.33 -6.74
N ILE A 94 -5.25 13.67 -5.57
CA ILE A 94 -4.96 12.23 -5.45
C ILE A 94 -5.92 11.43 -6.34
N ALA A 95 -7.22 11.73 -6.31
CA ALA A 95 -8.21 11.03 -7.13
C ALA A 95 -7.92 11.16 -8.65
N ILE A 96 -7.53 12.35 -9.11
CA ILE A 96 -7.12 12.58 -10.50
C ILE A 96 -5.88 11.72 -10.84
N GLY A 97 -4.87 11.73 -9.99
CA GLY A 97 -3.68 10.89 -10.16
C GLY A 97 -4.01 9.39 -10.17
N GLY A 98 -4.96 8.95 -9.36
CA GLY A 98 -5.46 7.57 -9.34
C GLY A 98 -6.16 7.18 -10.64
N ILE A 99 -6.98 8.06 -11.21
CA ILE A 99 -7.65 7.83 -12.52
C ILE A 99 -6.62 7.70 -13.65
N ILE A 100 -5.58 8.54 -13.65
CA ILE A 100 -4.50 8.47 -14.65
C ILE A 100 -3.75 7.14 -14.53
N GLN A 101 -3.46 6.69 -13.31
CA GLN A 101 -2.80 5.40 -13.06
C GLN A 101 -3.68 4.21 -13.46
N ALA A 102 -4.98 4.26 -13.14
CA ALA A 102 -5.92 3.19 -13.48
C ALA A 102 -6.15 3.04 -14.99
N SER A 103 -5.98 4.11 -15.75
CA SER A 103 -6.14 4.14 -17.21
C SER A 103 -4.82 4.06 -17.99
N ALA A 104 -3.72 3.69 -17.32
CA ALA A 104 -2.40 3.73 -17.92
C ALA A 104 -2.12 2.57 -18.89
N TYR A 105 -1.72 2.90 -20.11
CA TYR A 105 -1.31 1.91 -21.14
C TYR A 105 0.21 1.86 -21.36
N GLY A 106 0.98 2.56 -20.52
CA GLY A 106 2.42 2.59 -20.63
C GLY A 106 3.10 3.36 -19.50
N VAL A 107 4.42 3.19 -19.41
CA VAL A 107 5.25 3.72 -18.33
C VAL A 107 5.13 5.25 -18.18
N PRO A 108 5.19 6.08 -19.25
CA PRO A 108 5.14 7.52 -19.08
C PRO A 108 3.84 8.02 -18.44
N GLN A 109 2.69 7.46 -18.83
CA GLN A 109 1.39 7.83 -18.28
C GLN A 109 1.28 7.42 -16.81
N MET A 110 1.79 6.23 -16.46
CA MET A 110 1.88 5.77 -15.07
C MET A 110 2.75 6.71 -14.23
N MET A 111 3.92 7.14 -14.75
CA MET A 111 4.79 8.09 -14.06
C MET A 111 4.13 9.45 -13.85
N VAL A 112 3.39 9.97 -14.84
CA VAL A 112 2.63 11.22 -14.69
C VAL A 112 1.56 11.08 -13.62
N GLY A 113 0.79 9.98 -13.64
CA GLY A 113 -0.22 9.70 -12.63
C GLY A 113 0.36 9.62 -11.22
N ARG A 114 1.55 9.02 -11.09
CA ARG A 114 2.34 8.95 -9.84
C ARG A 114 2.75 10.32 -9.32
N VAL A 115 3.23 11.22 -10.20
CA VAL A 115 3.59 12.59 -9.82
C VAL A 115 2.37 13.37 -9.34
N VAL A 116 1.24 13.28 -10.06
CA VAL A 116 0.00 13.97 -9.71
C VAL A 116 -0.57 13.44 -8.39
N ALA A 117 -0.63 12.11 -8.22
CA ALA A 117 -1.06 11.51 -6.95
C ALA A 117 -0.14 11.93 -5.80
N GLY A 118 1.18 11.91 -6.03
CA GLY A 118 2.19 12.37 -5.07
C GLY A 118 1.98 13.82 -4.65
N LEU A 119 1.65 14.72 -5.59
CA LEU A 119 1.35 16.12 -5.29
C LEU A 119 0.22 16.25 -4.25
N GLY A 120 -0.91 15.58 -4.49
CA GLY A 120 -2.05 15.61 -3.58
C GLY A 120 -1.75 14.95 -2.23
N THR A 121 -1.01 13.84 -2.22
CA THR A 121 -0.55 13.17 -1.00
C THR A 121 0.37 14.06 -0.17
N GLY A 122 1.33 14.74 -0.80
CA GLY A 122 2.22 15.69 -0.14
C GLY A 122 1.44 16.81 0.53
N MET A 123 0.44 17.36 -0.16
CA MET A 123 -0.45 18.38 0.41
C MET A 123 -1.20 17.86 1.63
N ASN A 124 -1.80 16.67 1.52
CA ASN A 124 -2.60 16.07 2.58
C ASN A 124 -1.77 15.73 3.82
N THR A 125 -0.60 15.10 3.64
CA THR A 125 0.26 14.64 4.74
C THR A 125 0.85 15.79 5.54
N SER A 126 1.32 16.86 4.88
CA SER A 126 1.79 18.07 5.55
C SER A 126 0.66 18.80 6.29
N THR A 127 -0.55 18.83 5.73
CA THR A 127 -1.70 19.53 6.34
C THR A 127 -2.31 18.76 7.50
N ALA A 128 -2.42 17.43 7.39
CA ALA A 128 -3.06 16.59 8.41
C ALA A 128 -2.31 16.64 9.75
N GLY A 129 -0.97 16.54 9.72
CA GLY A 129 -0.14 16.62 10.92
C GLY A 129 -0.24 17.99 11.59
N VAL A 130 -0.21 19.07 10.81
CA VAL A 130 -0.37 20.44 11.31
C VAL A 130 -1.76 20.62 11.91
N TRP A 131 -2.82 20.21 11.21
CA TRP A 131 -4.20 20.32 11.69
C TRP A 131 -4.42 19.58 13.01
N GLN A 132 -3.89 18.38 13.14
CA GLN A 132 -3.96 17.60 14.38
C GLN A 132 -3.16 18.28 15.50
N SER A 133 -1.99 18.86 15.20
CA SER A 133 -1.17 19.56 16.20
C SER A 133 -1.81 20.87 16.68
N GLU A 134 -2.45 21.64 15.80
CA GLU A 134 -3.09 22.92 16.12
C GLU A 134 -4.38 22.73 16.93
N THR A 135 -5.09 21.63 16.71
CA THR A 135 -6.41 21.38 17.32
C THR A 135 -6.37 20.47 18.55
N SER A 136 -5.23 19.84 18.85
CA SER A 136 -5.04 19.02 20.05
C SER A 136 -4.51 19.84 21.23
N LYS A 137 -5.00 19.50 22.44
CA LYS A 137 -4.53 20.08 23.71
C LYS A 137 -3.03 19.83 23.86
N MET A 138 -2.28 20.86 24.26
CA MET A 138 -0.80 20.87 24.34
C MET A 138 -0.22 19.68 25.13
N SER A 139 -0.90 19.21 26.18
CA SER A 139 -0.45 18.10 27.03
C SER A 139 -0.76 16.70 26.49
N SER A 140 -1.57 16.58 25.43
CA SER A 140 -2.00 15.28 24.89
C SER A 140 -1.69 15.07 23.41
N ARG A 141 -1.06 16.05 22.73
CA ARG A 141 -0.76 15.99 21.28
C ARG A 141 -0.06 14.69 20.87
N GLY A 142 1.06 14.37 21.52
CA GLY A 142 1.81 13.14 21.24
C GLY A 142 1.12 11.87 21.72
N LYS A 143 0.40 11.95 22.86
CA LYS A 143 -0.35 10.81 23.40
C LYS A 143 -1.44 10.34 22.44
N LEU A 144 -2.11 11.26 21.76
CA LEU A 144 -3.18 10.92 20.82
C LEU A 144 -2.67 10.12 19.61
N VAL A 145 -1.53 10.53 19.05
CA VAL A 145 -0.88 9.82 17.93
C VAL A 145 -0.42 8.43 18.38
N ILE A 146 0.17 8.31 19.57
CA ILE A 146 0.62 7.01 20.11
C ILE A 146 -0.57 6.08 20.37
N ILE A 147 -1.63 6.58 21.02
CA ILE A 147 -2.85 5.80 21.30
C ILE A 147 -3.44 5.25 19.99
N GLN A 148 -3.39 6.04 18.93
CA GLN A 148 -3.90 5.66 17.63
C GLN A 148 -3.08 4.56 16.95
N MET A 149 -1.75 4.64 17.00
CA MET A 149 -0.87 3.58 16.49
C MET A 149 -1.04 2.27 17.29
N VAL A 150 -1.14 2.39 18.61
CA VAL A 150 -1.41 1.25 19.50
C VAL A 150 -2.77 0.63 19.19
N PHE A 151 -3.81 1.44 18.93
CA PHE A 151 -5.14 0.95 18.57
C PHE A 151 -5.11 0.06 17.32
N PHE A 152 -4.51 0.54 16.22
CA PHE A 152 -4.39 -0.28 14.99
C PHE A 152 -3.54 -1.53 15.21
N THR A 153 -2.48 -1.43 16.01
CA THR A 153 -1.64 -2.57 16.37
C THR A 153 -2.44 -3.62 17.14
N LEU A 154 -3.25 -3.20 18.12
CA LEU A 154 -4.13 -4.08 18.88
C LEU A 154 -5.21 -4.72 18.00
N CYS A 155 -5.78 -3.99 17.04
CA CYS A 155 -6.71 -4.57 16.07
C CYS A 155 -6.05 -5.70 15.27
N ILE A 156 -4.80 -5.53 14.83
CA ILE A 156 -4.05 -6.59 14.15
C ILE A 156 -3.84 -7.79 15.08
N TYR A 157 -3.37 -7.57 16.32
CA TYR A 157 -3.18 -8.65 17.29
C TYR A 157 -4.48 -9.38 17.64
N ALA A 158 -5.62 -8.68 17.65
CA ALA A 158 -6.91 -9.28 17.92
C ALA A 158 -7.45 -10.06 16.71
N MET A 159 -7.20 -9.61 15.47
CA MET A 159 -7.75 -10.23 14.27
C MET A 159 -6.87 -11.36 13.72
N CYS A 160 -5.56 -11.15 13.60
CA CYS A 160 -4.66 -12.10 12.92
C CYS A 160 -4.69 -13.54 13.47
N PRO A 161 -4.85 -13.80 14.78
CA PRO A 161 -4.97 -15.17 15.29
C PRO A 161 -6.20 -15.95 14.79
N PHE A 162 -7.23 -15.25 14.31
CA PHE A 162 -8.44 -15.87 13.75
C PHE A 162 -8.38 -16.06 12.22
N LEU A 163 -7.34 -15.55 11.57
CA LEU A 163 -7.16 -15.68 10.12
C LEU A 163 -6.29 -16.90 9.81
N PRO A 164 -6.61 -17.67 8.76
CA PRO A 164 -5.78 -18.78 8.34
C PRO A 164 -4.44 -18.29 7.78
N ASP A 165 -3.42 -19.14 7.91
CA ASP A 165 -2.12 -18.92 7.27
C ASP A 165 -2.26 -18.86 5.74
N SER A 166 -1.37 -18.14 5.07
CA SER A 166 -1.40 -18.05 3.60
C SER A 166 -1.22 -19.44 2.95
N PRO A 167 -2.00 -19.80 1.91
CA PRO A 167 -1.89 -21.10 1.24
C PRO A 167 -0.47 -21.46 0.79
N ARG A 168 0.28 -20.46 0.31
CA ARG A 168 1.67 -20.60 -0.12
C ARG A 168 2.61 -21.06 1.01
N LEU A 169 2.39 -20.59 2.24
CA LEU A 169 3.17 -21.00 3.41
C LEU A 169 2.89 -22.46 3.77
N LEU A 170 1.61 -22.86 3.78
CA LEU A 170 1.18 -24.22 4.10
C LEU A 170 1.75 -25.24 3.09
N ILE A 171 1.72 -24.89 1.79
CA ILE A 171 2.36 -25.69 0.73
C ILE A 171 3.87 -25.80 0.97
N ARG A 172 4.54 -24.73 1.40
CA ARG A 172 5.99 -24.75 1.73
C ARG A 172 6.31 -25.62 2.94
N LYS A 173 5.42 -25.69 3.93
CA LYS A 173 5.55 -26.58 5.11
C LYS A 173 5.23 -28.04 4.78
N GLY A 174 4.65 -28.31 3.60
CA GLY A 174 4.17 -29.65 3.21
C GLY A 174 2.75 -29.98 3.71
N GLU A 175 2.05 -29.01 4.29
CA GLU A 175 0.70 -29.14 4.86
C GLU A 175 -0.37 -28.93 3.76
N TYR A 176 -0.39 -29.83 2.78
CA TYR A 176 -1.21 -29.68 1.57
C TYR A 176 -2.72 -29.76 1.82
N SER A 177 -3.16 -30.52 2.82
CA SER A 177 -4.59 -30.63 3.17
C SER A 177 -5.15 -29.32 3.70
N GLU A 178 -4.42 -28.67 4.61
CA GLU A 178 -4.79 -27.38 5.17
C GLU A 178 -4.73 -26.28 4.10
N ALA A 179 -3.72 -26.32 3.23
CA ALA A 179 -3.63 -25.40 2.10
C ALA A 179 -4.87 -25.47 1.18
N LEU A 180 -5.38 -26.67 0.89
CA LEU A 180 -6.60 -26.86 0.09
C LEU A 180 -7.85 -26.38 0.81
N GLU A 181 -7.95 -26.58 2.13
CA GLU A 181 -9.06 -26.05 2.94
C GLU A 181 -9.07 -24.53 2.95
N VAL A 182 -7.90 -23.90 3.12
CA VAL A 182 -7.79 -22.44 3.06
C VAL A 182 -8.13 -21.91 1.66
N LEU A 183 -7.66 -22.55 0.59
CA LEU A 183 -8.02 -22.17 -0.78
C LEU A 183 -9.53 -22.33 -1.04
N ALA A 184 -10.15 -23.40 -0.54
CA ALA A 184 -11.60 -23.58 -0.62
C ALA A 184 -12.37 -22.51 0.16
N ALA A 185 -11.89 -22.14 1.35
CA ALA A 185 -12.45 -21.06 2.15
C ALA A 185 -12.31 -19.69 1.47
N LEU A 186 -11.20 -19.44 0.76
CA LEU A 186 -10.96 -18.21 -0.01
C LEU A 186 -11.79 -18.13 -1.29
N GLU A 187 -12.04 -19.26 -1.96
CA GLU A 187 -12.80 -19.29 -3.20
C GLU A 187 -14.32 -19.10 -2.99
N GLY A 188 -14.84 -19.52 -1.83
CA GLY A 188 -16.26 -19.34 -1.49
C GLY A 188 -17.22 -20.23 -2.29
N ASN A 189 -18.50 -19.86 -2.36
CA ASN A 189 -19.54 -20.54 -3.16
C ASN A 189 -19.79 -22.04 -2.86
N GLY A 190 -19.51 -22.52 -1.65
CA GLY A 190 -19.64 -23.94 -1.31
C GLY A 190 -18.56 -24.83 -1.95
N ALA A 191 -17.46 -24.22 -2.43
CA ALA A 191 -16.30 -24.94 -2.91
C ALA A 191 -15.75 -25.84 -1.79
N THR A 192 -15.53 -27.10 -2.12
CA THR A 192 -14.87 -28.06 -1.23
C THR A 192 -13.42 -28.23 -1.68
N SER A 193 -12.60 -28.82 -0.80
CA SER A 193 -11.20 -29.21 -1.10
C SER A 193 -11.04 -30.03 -2.40
N ASN A 194 -12.12 -30.64 -2.89
CA ASN A 194 -12.14 -31.42 -4.13
C ASN A 194 -12.58 -30.68 -5.39
N SER A 195 -13.00 -29.41 -5.30
CA SER A 195 -13.42 -28.61 -6.44
C SER A 195 -12.27 -28.40 -7.45
N HIS A 196 -12.61 -28.38 -8.74
CA HIS A 196 -11.63 -28.34 -9.83
C HIS A 196 -10.81 -27.04 -9.82
N SER A 197 -11.43 -25.93 -9.46
CA SER A 197 -10.83 -24.61 -9.35
C SER A 197 -9.83 -24.51 -8.19
N VAL A 198 -10.18 -24.99 -6.99
CA VAL A 198 -9.26 -25.04 -5.82
C VAL A 198 -8.02 -25.87 -6.13
N LYS A 199 -8.20 -27.05 -6.73
CA LYS A 199 -7.07 -27.90 -7.14
C LYS A 199 -6.20 -27.26 -8.22
N THR A 200 -6.82 -26.53 -9.15
CA THR A 200 -6.07 -25.78 -10.17
C THR A 200 -5.22 -24.68 -9.54
N GLN A 201 -5.79 -23.88 -8.64
CA GLN A 201 -5.04 -22.85 -7.91
C GLN A 201 -3.91 -23.45 -7.09
N PHE A 202 -4.18 -24.53 -6.36
CA PHE A 202 -3.17 -25.25 -5.59
C PHE A 202 -2.01 -25.74 -6.47
N ASN A 203 -2.31 -26.35 -7.62
CA ASN A 203 -1.29 -26.86 -8.54
C ASN A 203 -0.45 -25.73 -9.15
N VAL A 204 -1.07 -24.60 -9.51
CA VAL A 204 -0.35 -23.42 -10.00
C VAL A 204 0.60 -22.88 -8.92
N ILE A 205 0.12 -22.70 -7.69
CA ILE A 205 0.95 -22.21 -6.58
C ILE A 205 2.09 -23.18 -6.29
N LYS A 206 1.83 -24.49 -6.33
CA LYS A 206 2.85 -25.52 -6.12
C LYS A 206 3.91 -25.50 -7.23
N ASP A 207 3.52 -25.39 -8.50
CA ASP A 207 4.49 -25.30 -9.63
C ASP A 207 5.39 -24.06 -9.49
N VAL A 208 4.80 -22.90 -9.17
CA VAL A 208 5.56 -21.67 -8.93
C VAL A 208 6.53 -21.85 -7.76
N LEU A 209 6.09 -22.45 -6.66
CA LEU A 209 6.94 -22.65 -5.48
C LEU A 209 8.07 -23.65 -5.76
N ASP A 210 7.81 -24.71 -6.51
CA ASP A 210 8.81 -25.69 -6.93
C ASP A 210 9.87 -25.03 -7.85
N ARG A 211 9.46 -24.12 -8.75
CA ARG A 211 10.38 -23.30 -9.57
C ARG A 211 11.21 -22.32 -8.73
N GLU A 212 10.62 -21.70 -7.71
CA GLU A 212 11.33 -20.81 -6.80
C GLU A 212 12.34 -21.55 -5.93
N ASN A 213 12.01 -22.76 -5.46
CA ASN A 213 12.89 -23.55 -4.59
C ASN A 213 14.17 -23.99 -5.33
N LEU A 214 14.08 -24.20 -6.66
CA LEU A 214 15.23 -24.43 -7.54
C LEU A 214 16.12 -23.19 -7.71
N ASN A 215 15.55 -21.98 -7.59
CA ASN A 215 16.23 -20.69 -7.73
C ASN A 215 16.55 -20.03 -6.37
N SER A 216 16.47 -20.77 -5.26
CA SER A 216 16.55 -20.20 -3.92
C SER A 216 17.97 -19.65 -3.63
N TYR A 217 18.10 -18.32 -3.67
CA TYR A 217 19.31 -17.62 -3.29
C TYR A 217 19.34 -17.42 -1.78
N THR A 218 20.30 -18.06 -1.10
CA THR A 218 20.53 -17.85 0.32
C THR A 218 20.98 -16.41 0.57
N TRP A 219 20.40 -15.73 1.55
CA TRP A 219 20.83 -14.39 2.02
C TRP A 219 22.36 -14.27 2.22
N PHE A 220 23.00 -15.37 2.60
CA PHE A 220 24.44 -15.48 2.75
C PHE A 220 25.21 -15.34 1.42
N LYS A 221 24.68 -15.87 0.30
CA LYS A 221 25.25 -15.69 -1.05
C LYS A 221 25.08 -14.25 -1.57
N LEU A 222 23.97 -13.60 -1.22
CA LEU A 222 23.69 -12.19 -1.51
C LEU A 222 24.69 -11.26 -0.79
N LEU A 223 24.95 -11.52 0.49
CA LEU A 223 25.94 -10.77 1.28
C LEU A 223 27.39 -11.01 0.83
N MET A 224 27.69 -12.21 0.33
CA MET A 224 29.03 -12.54 -0.19
C MET A 224 29.26 -12.15 -1.66
N GLY A 225 28.32 -11.42 -2.29
CA GLY A 225 28.50 -10.89 -3.65
C GLY A 225 28.67 -11.95 -4.75
N LYS A 226 28.40 -13.23 -4.46
CA LYS A 226 28.44 -14.34 -5.44
C LYS A 226 27.04 -14.62 -5.98
N GLY A 227 26.41 -13.61 -6.57
CA GLY A 227 25.30 -13.83 -7.49
C GLY A 227 25.88 -14.28 -8.82
N GLU A 228 25.58 -15.49 -9.27
CA GLU A 228 25.94 -15.94 -10.62
C GLU A 228 25.18 -15.10 -11.65
N SER A 229 25.82 -14.03 -12.16
CA SER A 229 25.30 -13.16 -13.21
C SER A 229 25.43 -13.77 -14.62
N SER A 230 25.54 -15.09 -14.74
CA SER A 230 25.93 -15.76 -15.97
C SER A 230 25.10 -17.01 -16.23
N ARG A 231 23.81 -16.80 -16.56
CA ARG A 231 22.96 -17.77 -17.29
C ARG A 231 21.61 -17.14 -17.70
N PHE A 232 21.65 -16.00 -18.39
CA PHE A 232 20.58 -15.70 -19.34
C PHE A 232 20.98 -16.37 -20.66
N PRO A 233 20.31 -17.44 -21.11
CA PRO A 233 20.54 -17.95 -22.45
C PRO A 233 20.13 -16.84 -23.43
N SER A 234 21.11 -16.39 -24.22
CA SER A 234 20.91 -15.63 -25.44
C SER A 234 20.03 -16.46 -26.38
N VAL A 235 18.72 -16.32 -26.25
CA VAL A 235 17.76 -16.80 -27.24
C VAL A 235 17.22 -15.56 -27.93
N TYR A 236 17.98 -15.03 -28.89
CA TYR A 236 17.54 -14.32 -30.10
C TYR A 236 18.78 -14.00 -30.96
N THR A 237 19.16 -14.97 -31.77
CA THR A 237 19.78 -14.78 -33.10
C THR A 237 19.06 -15.69 -34.06
#